data_AF-A0A4Q3AUV9-F1
#
_entry.id   AF-A0A4Q3AUV9-F1
#
_cell.length_a   1.000
_cell.length_b   1.000
_cell.length_c   1.000
_cell.angle_alpha   90.00
_cell.angle_beta   90.00
_cell.angle_gamma   90.00
#
_symmetry.space_group_name_H-M   'P 1'
#
loop_
_entity.id
_entity.type
_entity.pdbx_description
1 polymer ?
#
loop_
_entity_poly.entity_id
_entity_poly.type
_entity_poly.pdbx_seq_one_letter_code
_entity_poly.pdbx_strand_id
1 'polypeptide(L)'
;MSMAQRLSNHFSACRLVSLAKHKAASEFPNRDTNGPYIIMQHGYEPGDQAMKSADYILGRSGAWLGTHWFIRLPVPERRKEFIFSTVAEVMEMMENLTSNVEVIRDKPDNVPDDAPADEEMQKAITEA
;
A
#
# COMPACT_ATOMS: atom_id res chain seq x y z
N MET A 1 -8.15 -0.50 -21.09
CA MET A 1 -7.17 -1.15 -20.20
C MET A 1 -5.93 -0.28 -20.21
N SER A 2 -5.55 0.32 -19.09
CA SER A 2 -4.24 0.97 -18.98
C SER A 2 -3.18 -0.11 -19.13
N MET A 3 -2.17 0.10 -19.99
CA MET A 3 -1.00 -0.76 -19.95
C MET A 3 -0.35 -0.63 -18.56
N ALA A 4 0.02 -1.75 -17.95
CA ALA A 4 0.74 -1.73 -16.69
C ALA A 4 2.06 -0.98 -16.89
N GLN A 5 2.33 -0.02 -16.00
CA GLN A 5 3.54 0.79 -16.05
C GLN A 5 4.57 0.24 -15.06
N ARG A 6 5.84 0.60 -15.27
CA ARG A 6 6.90 0.33 -14.28
C ARG A 6 6.57 1.07 -12.98
N LEU A 7 6.73 0.44 -11.83
CA LEU A 7 6.60 1.14 -10.54
C LEU A 7 7.50 2.37 -10.50
N SER A 8 7.00 3.44 -9.90
CA SER A 8 7.71 4.72 -9.80
C SER A 8 7.26 5.47 -8.56
N ASN A 9 8.17 6.23 -7.96
CA ASN A 9 7.84 7.11 -6.84
C ASN A 9 7.20 8.45 -7.29
N HIS A 10 6.70 8.51 -8.53
CA HIS A 10 6.04 9.70 -9.04
C HIS A 10 4.56 9.71 -8.64
N PHE A 11 4.10 10.79 -8.01
CA PHE A 11 2.74 10.90 -7.48
C PHE A 11 1.65 10.66 -8.52
N SER A 12 1.86 11.08 -9.77
CA SER A 12 0.87 10.89 -10.85
C SER A 12 0.66 9.42 -11.25
N ALA A 13 1.57 8.52 -10.86
CA ALA A 13 1.44 7.09 -11.08
C ALA A 13 0.74 6.38 -9.91
N CYS A 14 0.54 7.08 -8.80
CA CYS A 14 -0.04 6.54 -7.58
C CYS A 14 -1.54 6.87 -7.48
N ARG A 15 -2.31 5.97 -6.86
CA ARG A 15 -3.69 6.23 -6.42
C ARG A 15 -3.72 6.30 -4.90
N LEU A 16 -4.44 7.29 -4.38
CA LEU A 16 -4.78 7.38 -2.98
C LEU A 16 -6.10 6.65 -2.75
N VAL A 17 -6.08 5.67 -1.85
CA VAL A 17 -7.23 4.81 -1.58
C VAL A 17 -7.75 5.11 -0.19
N SER A 18 -9.01 5.54 -0.10
CA SER A 18 -9.67 5.80 1.17
C SER A 18 -10.17 4.52 1.80
N LEU A 19 -9.83 4.30 3.07
CA LEU A 19 -10.35 3.24 3.90
C LEU A 19 -11.46 3.75 4.84
N ALA A 20 -12.05 4.92 4.59
CA ALA A 20 -13.02 5.53 5.50
C ALA A 20 -14.24 4.65 5.81
N LYS A 21 -14.64 3.81 4.85
CA LYS A 21 -15.75 2.85 4.96
C LYS A 21 -15.35 1.53 5.64
N HIS A 22 -14.06 1.31 5.88
CA HIS A 22 -13.57 0.11 6.55
C HIS A 22 -13.90 0.19 8.05
N LYS A 23 -14.30 -0.93 8.67
CA LYS A 23 -14.75 -0.94 10.08
C LYS A 23 -13.68 -0.48 11.07
N ALA A 24 -12.41 -0.77 10.78
CA ALA A 24 -11.28 -0.39 11.61
C ALA A 24 -10.86 1.09 11.44
N ALA A 25 -11.52 1.84 10.57
CA ALA A 25 -11.17 3.22 10.32
C ALA A 25 -11.40 4.11 11.56
N SER A 26 -12.38 3.77 12.42
CA SER A 26 -12.62 4.46 13.69
C SER A 26 -11.51 4.29 14.72
N GLU A 27 -10.59 3.34 14.51
CA GLU A 27 -9.46 3.09 15.42
C GLU A 27 -8.30 4.08 15.22
N PHE A 28 -8.40 4.99 14.25
CA PHE A 28 -7.44 6.06 14.00
C PHE A 28 -7.98 7.38 14.58
N PRO A 29 -7.59 7.77 15.80
CA PRO A 29 -8.22 8.88 16.52
C PRO A 29 -8.03 10.25 15.84
N ASN A 30 -6.95 10.42 15.08
CA ASN A 30 -6.59 11.67 14.41
C ASN A 30 -6.77 11.60 12.88
N ARG A 31 -7.68 10.74 12.39
CA ARG A 31 -7.90 10.61 10.94
C ARG A 31 -8.66 11.78 10.34
N ASP A 32 -8.43 12.00 9.06
CA ASP A 32 -9.30 12.86 8.26
C ASP A 32 -10.70 12.23 8.09
N THR A 33 -11.69 13.05 7.71
CA THR A 33 -13.06 12.59 7.42
C THR A 33 -13.09 11.44 6.40
N ASN A 34 -12.20 11.50 5.41
CA ASN A 34 -12.08 10.47 4.36
C ASN A 34 -10.92 9.50 4.63
N GLY A 35 -10.29 9.55 5.80
CA GLY A 35 -9.21 8.66 6.20
C GLY A 35 -9.69 7.41 6.93
N PRO A 36 -8.78 6.47 7.23
CA PRO A 36 -7.37 6.50 6.87
C PRO A 36 -7.15 6.10 5.40
N TYR A 37 -5.91 6.14 4.93
CA TYR A 37 -5.54 5.99 3.53
C TYR A 37 -4.43 4.96 3.32
N ILE A 38 -4.36 4.40 2.12
CA ILE A 38 -3.17 3.72 1.59
C ILE A 38 -2.80 4.33 0.24
N ILE A 39 -1.51 4.26 -0.10
CA ILE A 39 -0.99 4.69 -1.40
C ILE A 39 -0.75 3.42 -2.22
N MET A 40 -1.35 3.34 -3.41
CA MET A 40 -1.27 2.15 -4.25
C MET A 40 -0.87 2.48 -5.69
N GLN A 41 -0.16 1.58 -6.35
CA GLN A 41 0.16 1.65 -7.77
C GLN A 41 -0.07 0.28 -8.42
N HIS A 42 -0.72 0.27 -9.58
CA HIS A 42 -0.79 -0.90 -10.44
C HIS A 42 0.36 -0.87 -11.44
N GLY A 43 1.20 -1.90 -11.45
CA GLY A 43 2.40 -1.89 -12.28
C GLY A 43 3.23 -3.15 -12.14
N TYR A 44 4.42 -3.12 -12.71
CA TYR A 44 5.41 -4.18 -12.55
C TYR A 44 6.68 -3.66 -11.90
N GLU A 45 7.39 -4.56 -11.23
CA GLU A 45 8.63 -4.25 -10.52
C GLU A 45 9.74 -3.79 -11.48
N PRO A 46 10.55 -2.76 -11.12
CA PRO A 46 11.73 -2.39 -11.88
C PRO A 46 12.73 -3.56 -11.95
N GLY A 47 13.00 -4.02 -13.18
CA GLY A 47 13.92 -5.14 -13.42
C GLY A 47 13.24 -6.50 -13.56
N ASP A 48 11.91 -6.59 -13.37
CA ASP A 48 11.18 -7.82 -13.73
C ASP A 48 11.13 -7.97 -15.27
N GLN A 49 11.88 -8.95 -15.77
CA GLN A 49 11.94 -9.26 -17.20
C GLN A 49 10.60 -9.78 -17.75
N ALA A 50 9.77 -10.39 -16.91
CA ALA A 50 8.46 -10.90 -17.29
C ALA A 50 7.38 -9.81 -17.28
N MET A 51 7.69 -8.61 -16.76
CA MET A 51 6.76 -7.48 -16.64
C MET A 51 5.42 -7.90 -15.98
N LYS A 52 5.49 -8.72 -14.93
CA LYS A 52 4.30 -9.21 -14.24
C LYS A 52 3.63 -8.06 -13.49
N SER A 53 2.46 -7.68 -13.96
CA SER A 53 1.67 -6.63 -13.34
C SER A 53 1.00 -7.12 -12.06
N ALA A 54 1.09 -6.32 -11.00
CA ALA A 54 0.37 -6.52 -9.74
C ALA A 54 0.02 -5.16 -9.13
N ASP A 55 -0.79 -5.19 -8.06
CA ASP A 55 -0.99 -4.03 -7.20
C ASP A 55 0.06 -4.01 -6.09
N TYR A 56 0.61 -2.83 -5.84
CA TYR A 56 1.61 -2.57 -4.83
C TYR A 56 1.16 -1.42 -3.93
N ILE A 57 1.48 -1.54 -2.64
CA ILE A 57 1.17 -0.55 -1.60
C ILE A 57 2.49 0.02 -1.09
N LEU A 58 2.54 1.34 -0.99
CA LEU A 58 3.72 2.07 -0.56
C LEU A 58 3.72 2.27 0.96
N GLY A 59 4.79 1.84 1.62
CA GLY A 59 5.00 1.99 3.06
C GLY A 59 5.78 3.25 3.42
N ARG A 60 5.73 3.67 4.69
CA ARG A 60 6.47 4.83 5.23
C ARG A 60 7.98 4.74 5.07
N SER A 61 8.53 3.54 4.96
CA SER A 61 9.93 3.29 4.60
C SER A 61 10.30 3.75 3.19
N GLY A 62 9.31 4.03 2.33
CA GLY A 62 9.52 4.31 0.91
C GLY A 62 9.58 3.05 0.04
N ALA A 63 9.40 1.86 0.64
CA ALA A 63 9.38 0.59 -0.06
C ALA A 63 7.97 0.18 -0.50
N TRP A 64 7.87 -0.40 -1.69
CA TRP A 64 6.66 -0.97 -2.24
C TRP A 64 6.48 -2.43 -1.83
N LEU A 65 5.29 -2.78 -1.36
CA LEU A 65 4.92 -4.15 -1.01
C LEU A 65 3.76 -4.62 -1.88
N GLY A 66 3.84 -5.82 -2.44
CA GLY A 66 2.72 -6.41 -3.17
C GLY A 66 1.47 -6.55 -2.28
N THR A 67 0.30 -6.21 -2.81
CA THR A 67 -0.97 -6.24 -2.06
C THR A 67 -1.26 -7.60 -1.42
N HIS A 68 -0.83 -8.69 -2.07
CA HIS A 68 -0.96 -10.06 -1.56
C HIS A 68 -0.23 -10.31 -0.23
N TRP A 69 0.90 -9.62 0.01
CA TRP A 69 1.59 -9.64 1.30
C TRP A 69 0.94 -8.68 2.29
N PHE A 70 0.55 -7.48 1.84
CA PHE A 70 -0.09 -6.49 2.70
C PHE A 70 -1.33 -7.03 3.43
N ILE A 71 -2.19 -7.78 2.73
CA ILE A 71 -3.40 -8.36 3.35
C ILE A 71 -3.10 -9.52 4.30
N ARG A 72 -1.87 -10.05 4.32
CA ARG A 72 -1.42 -11.12 5.23
C ARG A 72 -0.57 -10.61 6.38
N LEU A 73 -0.16 -9.33 6.36
CA LEU A 73 0.59 -8.72 7.45
C LEU A 73 -0.24 -8.68 8.73
N PRO A 74 0.39 -8.87 9.90
CA PRO A 74 -0.26 -8.60 11.17
C PRO A 74 -0.79 -7.17 11.21
N VAL A 75 -2.02 -7.01 11.72
CA VAL A 75 -2.72 -5.72 11.75
C VAL A 75 -1.89 -4.58 12.36
N PRO A 76 -1.18 -4.76 13.49
CA PRO A 76 -0.38 -3.67 14.07
C PRO A 76 0.72 -3.17 13.13
N GLU A 77 1.37 -4.07 12.41
CA GLU A 77 2.49 -3.75 11.51
C GLU A 77 2.00 -3.10 10.23
N ARG A 78 0.91 -3.64 9.67
CA ARG A 78 0.21 -3.04 8.53
C ARG A 78 -0.21 -1.60 8.82
N ARG A 79 -0.77 -1.34 10.01
CA ARG A 79 -1.19 0.00 10.42
C ARG A 79 -0.01 0.94 10.59
N LYS A 80 1.04 0.47 11.27
CA LYS A 80 2.24 1.26 11.54
C LYS A 80 2.94 1.70 10.26
N GLU A 81 3.09 0.78 9.30
CA GLU A 81 3.93 1.00 8.13
C GLU A 81 3.16 1.55 6.93
N PHE A 82 1.97 1.03 6.64
CA PHE A 82 1.33 1.22 5.33
C PHE A 82 0.02 2.03 5.36
N ILE A 83 -0.56 2.28 6.55
CA ILE A 83 -1.85 3.00 6.65
C ILE A 83 -1.62 4.40 7.18
N PHE A 84 -2.02 5.43 6.44
CA PHE A 84 -1.84 6.85 6.76
C PHE A 84 -3.12 7.43 7.34
N SER A 85 -3.05 8.12 8.47
CA SER A 85 -4.25 8.63 9.14
C SER A 85 -4.85 9.81 8.38
N THR A 86 -3.99 10.63 7.79
CA THR A 86 -4.36 11.89 7.13
C THR A 86 -3.72 12.02 5.75
N VAL A 87 -4.29 12.88 4.91
CA VAL A 87 -3.70 13.27 3.62
C VAL A 87 -2.39 14.04 3.83
N ALA A 88 -2.25 14.78 4.92
CA ALA A 88 -1.00 15.47 5.25
C ALA A 88 0.16 14.48 5.41
N GLU A 89 -0.05 13.36 6.14
CA GLU A 89 0.94 12.29 6.25
C GLU A 89 1.30 11.69 4.89
N VAL A 90 0.32 11.54 3.99
CA VAL A 90 0.53 11.04 2.63
C VAL A 90 1.40 12.01 1.82
N MET A 91 1.10 13.31 1.86
CA MET A 91 1.85 14.32 1.12
C MET A 91 3.29 14.41 1.63
N GLU A 92 3.48 14.47 2.96
CA GLU A 92 4.81 14.48 3.57
C GLU A 92 5.62 13.25 3.19
N MET A 93 5.00 12.07 3.18
CA MET A 93 5.66 10.85 2.73
C MET A 93 6.09 10.96 1.26
N MET A 94 5.17 11.35 0.37
CA MET A 94 5.43 11.41 -1.08
C MET A 94 6.50 12.45 -1.44
N GLU A 95 6.57 13.56 -0.70
CA GLU A 95 7.61 14.59 -0.87
C GLU A 95 9.01 14.10 -0.48
N ASN A 96 9.09 13.17 0.47
CA ASN A 96 10.35 12.61 0.95
C ASN A 96 10.86 11.42 0.12
N LEU A 97 10.10 10.96 -0.87
CA LEU A 97 10.51 9.86 -1.73
C LEU A 97 11.68 10.23 -2.63
N THR A 98 12.68 9.34 -2.66
CA THR A 98 13.77 9.44 -3.64
C THR A 98 13.32 8.89 -5.00
N SER A 99 14.08 9.18 -6.06
CA SER A 99 13.82 8.58 -7.39
C SER A 99 14.12 7.07 -7.45
N ASN A 100 14.80 6.52 -6.45
CA ASN A 100 15.11 5.09 -6.40
C ASN A 100 13.90 4.31 -5.86
N VAL A 101 13.40 3.37 -6.66
CA VAL A 101 12.23 2.55 -6.30
C VAL A 101 12.73 1.30 -5.59
N GLU A 102 12.31 1.13 -4.34
CA GLU A 102 12.57 -0.05 -3.54
C GLU A 102 11.32 -0.93 -3.49
N VAL A 103 11.49 -2.25 -3.68
CA VAL A 103 10.39 -3.22 -3.66
C VAL A 103 10.74 -4.36 -2.72
N ILE A 104 9.84 -4.66 -1.79
CA ILE A 104 9.95 -5.82 -0.90
C ILE A 104 9.54 -7.06 -1.71
N ARG A 105 10.55 -7.80 -2.18
CA ARG A 105 10.39 -8.98 -3.05
C ARG A 105 10.04 -10.24 -2.27
N ASP A 106 10.70 -10.41 -1.13
CA ASP A 106 10.57 -11.60 -0.31
C ASP A 106 9.37 -11.49 0.62
N LYS A 107 8.91 -12.64 1.13
CA LYS A 107 7.90 -12.68 2.18
C LYS A 107 8.44 -11.90 3.39
N PRO A 108 7.70 -10.89 3.91
CA PRO A 108 8.09 -10.21 5.13
C PRO A 108 8.22 -11.20 6.31
N ASP A 109 9.26 -11.05 7.15
CA ASP A 109 9.61 -11.98 8.25
C ASP A 109 8.46 -12.21 9.25
N ASN A 110 7.63 -11.19 9.41
CA ASN A 110 6.48 -11.12 10.29
C ASN A 110 5.20 -11.76 9.71
N VAL A 111 5.24 -12.31 8.50
CA VAL A 111 4.10 -13.01 7.88
C VAL A 111 4.26 -14.52 8.12
N PRO A 112 3.38 -15.16 8.92
CA PRO A 112 3.35 -16.62 9.06
C PRO A 112 3.18 -17.34 7.71
N ASP A 113 3.73 -18.55 7.58
CA ASP A 113 3.65 -19.32 6.32
C ASP A 113 2.21 -19.65 5.91
N ASP A 114 1.33 -19.83 6.89
CA ASP A 114 -0.09 -20.14 6.73
C ASP A 114 -1.00 -18.94 7.00
N ALA A 115 -0.43 -17.71 7.03
CA ALA A 115 -1.20 -16.50 7.31
C ALA A 115 -2.36 -16.34 6.32
N PRO A 116 -3.62 -16.36 6.80
CA PRO A 116 -4.76 -16.11 5.94
C PRO A 116 -4.75 -14.67 5.45
N ALA A 117 -5.34 -14.42 4.29
CA ALA A 117 -5.60 -13.07 3.83
C ALA A 117 -6.68 -12.43 4.70
N ASP A 118 -6.51 -11.15 5.05
CA ASP A 118 -7.54 -10.31 5.61
C ASP A 118 -8.55 -9.95 4.51
N GLU A 119 -9.61 -10.74 4.42
CA GLU A 119 -10.66 -10.62 3.40
C GLU A 119 -11.39 -9.27 3.47
N GLU A 120 -11.55 -8.69 4.66
CA GLU A 120 -12.22 -7.41 4.83
C GLU A 120 -11.36 -6.26 4.31
N MET A 121 -10.05 -6.31 4.58
CA MET A 121 -9.11 -5.36 4.00
C MET A 121 -9.04 -5.51 2.48
N GLN A 122 -8.98 -6.74 1.97
CA GLN A 122 -8.98 -7.01 0.53
C GLN A 122 -10.24 -6.43 -0.14
N LYS A 123 -11.40 -6.63 0.50
CA LYS A 123 -12.67 -6.06 0.04
C LYS A 123 -12.64 -4.52 0.04
N ALA A 124 -12.16 -3.91 1.12
CA ALA A 124 -12.08 -2.45 1.21
C ALA A 124 -11.17 -1.83 0.14
N ILE A 125 -10.06 -2.50 -0.21
CA ILE A 125 -9.18 -2.06 -1.30
C ILE A 125 -9.86 -2.17 -2.66
N THR A 126 -10.66 -3.21 -2.87
CA THR A 126 -11.32 -3.50 -4.15
C THR A 126 -12.53 -2.58 -4.38
N GLU A 127 -13.21 -2.17 -3.32
CA GLU A 127 -14.43 -1.34 -3.37
C GLU A 127 -14.17 0.18 -3.28
N ALA A 128 -12.92 0.59 -3.05
CA ALA A 128 -12.51 1.99 -2.92
C ALA A 128 -12.10 2.62 -4.26
#